data_AF-A0A7V9CNV4-F1
#
_entry.id   AF-A0A7V9CNV4-F1
#
_cell.length_a   1.000
_cell.length_b   1.000
_cell.length_c   1.000
_cell.angle_alpha   90.00
_cell.angle_beta   90.00
_cell.angle_gamma   90.00
#
_symmetry.space_group_name_H-M   'P 1'
#
loop_
_entity.id
_entity.type
_entity.pdbx_description
1 polymer ?
#
loop_
_entity_poly.entity_id
_entity_poly.type
_entity_poly.pdbx_seq_one_letter_code
_entity_poly.pdbx_strand_id
1 'polypeptide(L)' 'MSIKADRWIRRMALEHGMIEPFEDRQVRSGTISYGLSSYGYDMRVADEFKI' A
#
# COMPACT_ATOMS: atom_id res chain seq x y z
N MET A 1 8.68 -18.43 4.05
CA MET A 1 8.08 -17.44 3.13
C MET A 1 9.05 -16.27 2.99
N SER A 2 9.24 -15.73 1.79
CA SER A 2 10.06 -14.53 1.55
C SER A 2 9.19 -13.28 1.45
N ILE A 3 9.77 -12.11 1.80
CA ILE A 3 9.15 -10.80 1.57
C ILE A 3 9.01 -10.57 0.06
N LYS A 4 7.88 -10.02 -0.36
CA LYS A 4 7.57 -9.77 -1.77
C LYS A 4 7.97 -8.35 -2.16
N ALA A 5 8.60 -8.21 -3.33
CA ALA A 5 8.98 -6.92 -3.90
C ALA A 5 7.77 -6.17 -4.46
N ASP A 6 7.92 -4.85 -4.60
CA ASP A 6 6.98 -3.90 -5.20
C ASP A 6 6.26 -4.43 -6.46
N ARG A 7 6.99 -5.02 -7.42
CA ARG A 7 6.44 -5.56 -8.67
C ARG A 7 5.40 -6.65 -8.43
N TRP A 8 5.68 -7.53 -7.47
CA TRP A 8 4.75 -8.59 -7.10
C TRP A 8 3.51 -8.00 -6.44
N ILE A 9 3.68 -7.07 -5.50
CA ILE A 9 2.58 -6.41 -4.79
C ILE A 9 1.67 -5.67 -5.78
N ARG A 10 2.27 -4.88 -6.69
CA ARG A 10 1.54 -4.13 -7.73
C ARG A 10 0.71 -5.05 -8.62
N ARG A 11 1.31 -6.15 -9.09
CA ARG A 11 0.60 -7.15 -9.90
C ARG A 11 -0.61 -7.72 -9.16
N MET A 12 -0.42 -8.13 -7.91
CA MET A 12 -1.49 -8.71 -7.11
C MET A 12 -2.60 -7.70 -6.80
N ALA A 13 -2.26 -6.43 -6.56
CA ALA A 13 -3.27 -5.39 -6.35
C ALA A 13 -4.08 -5.12 -7.63
N LEU A 14 -3.41 -4.95 -8.79
CA LEU A 14 -4.09 -4.57 -10.04
C LEU A 14 -4.84 -5.73 -10.72
N GLU A 15 -4.27 -6.94 -10.71
CA GLU A 15 -4.85 -8.09 -11.44
C GLU A 15 -5.79 -8.94 -10.58
N HIS A 16 -5.60 -8.92 -9.26
CA HIS A 16 -6.34 -9.79 -8.34
C HIS A 16 -7.10 -9.05 -7.23
N GLY A 17 -7.08 -7.71 -7.22
CA GLY A 17 -7.80 -6.92 -6.21
C GLY A 17 -7.27 -7.14 -4.79
N MET A 18 -5.99 -7.48 -4.63
CA MET A 18 -5.41 -7.80 -3.32
C MET A 18 -5.47 -6.62 -2.34
N ILE A 19 -5.42 -5.38 -2.84
CA ILE A 19 -5.51 -4.14 -2.06
C ILE A 19 -6.44 -3.21 -2.82
N GLU A 20 -7.48 -2.70 -2.15
CA GLU A 20 -8.42 -1.74 -2.75
C GLU A 20 -8.91 -0.76 -1.67
N PRO A 21 -8.81 0.57 -1.90
CA PRO A 21 -8.14 1.24 -3.01
C PRO A 21 -6.60 1.09 -2.99
N PHE A 22 -5.95 1.14 -4.16
CA PHE A 22 -4.49 0.93 -4.32
C PHE A 22 -3.78 2.12 -4.96
N GLU A 23 -2.67 2.56 -4.36
CA GLU A 23 -1.74 3.54 -4.90
C GLU A 23 -0.43 2.88 -5.34
N ASP A 24 -0.12 2.95 -6.63
CA ASP A 24 1.01 2.23 -7.24
C ASP A 24 2.39 2.87 -6.99
N ARG A 25 2.42 3.96 -6.22
CA ARG A 25 3.61 4.73 -5.86
C ARG A 25 3.42 5.36 -4.49
N GLN A 26 4.52 5.84 -3.92
CA GLN A 26 4.45 6.62 -2.70
C GLN A 26 3.78 7.98 -2.94
N VAL A 27 2.66 8.21 -2.28
CA VAL A 27 2.04 9.52 -2.17
C VAL A 27 2.64 10.22 -0.95
N ARG A 28 3.13 11.43 -1.15
CA ARG A 28 3.76 12.25 -0.11
C ARG A 28 3.00 13.56 0.05
N SER A 29 2.42 13.77 1.21
CA SER A 29 1.83 15.05 1.61
C SER A 29 2.23 15.33 3.06
N GLY A 30 3.29 16.12 3.24
CA GLY A 30 3.91 16.31 4.55
C GLY A 30 4.72 15.09 5.00
N THR A 31 4.74 14.84 6.31
CA THR A 31 5.66 13.87 6.95
C THR A 31 5.20 12.41 6.81
N ILE A 32 3.90 12.16 6.66
CA ILE A 32 3.34 10.80 6.60
C ILE A 32 3.01 10.46 5.13
N SER A 33 3.75 9.51 4.57
CA SER A 33 3.51 8.96 3.24
C SER A 33 2.68 7.67 3.29
N TYR A 34 2.07 7.32 2.15
CA TYR A 34 1.39 6.03 1.97
C TYR A 34 1.57 5.51 0.54
N GLY A 35 1.17 4.27 0.28
CA GLY A 35 1.24 3.62 -1.04
C GLY A 35 2.37 2.60 -1.18
N LEU A 36 2.66 2.19 -2.41
CA LEU A 36 3.63 1.14 -2.70
C LEU A 36 5.08 1.56 -2.38
N SER A 37 5.79 0.69 -1.67
CA SER A 37 7.22 0.80 -1.33
C SER A 37 7.99 -0.43 -1.86
N SER A 38 9.33 -0.39 -1.85
CA SER A 38 10.19 -1.38 -2.52
C SER A 38 9.90 -2.84 -2.15
N TYR A 39 9.49 -3.09 -0.90
CA TYR A 39 9.21 -4.44 -0.36
C TYR A 39 7.99 -4.45 0.57
N GLY A 40 7.05 -3.53 0.36
CA GLY A 40 5.89 -3.37 1.24
C GLY A 40 4.88 -2.37 0.71
N TYR A 41 3.82 -2.16 1.47
CA TYR A 41 2.77 -1.20 1.16
C TYR A 41 2.40 -0.43 2.43
N ASP A 42 2.56 0.89 2.37
CA ASP A 42 2.22 1.79 3.48
C ASP A 42 0.71 2.06 3.43
N MET A 43 -0.04 1.48 4.37
CA MET A 43 -1.50 1.65 4.44
C MET A 43 -1.91 2.97 5.10
N ARG A 44 -3.15 3.39 4.87
CA ARG A 44 -3.77 4.55 5.53
C ARG A 44 -4.66 4.09 6.69
N VAL A 45 -4.84 4.97 7.67
CA VAL A 45 -5.78 4.78 8.78
C VAL A 45 -7.08 5.52 8.45
N ALA A 46 -8.22 4.91 8.75
CA ALA A 46 -9.53 5.56 8.62
C ALA A 46 -9.75 6.60 9.72
N ASP A 47 -10.77 7.43 9.58
CA ASP A 47 -11.17 8.45 10.57
C ASP A 47 -12.09 7.90 11.68
N GLU A 48 -12.42 6.60 11.64
CA GLU A 48 -13.25 5.94 12.65
C GLU A 48 -12.40 5.19 13.69
N PHE A 49 -12.58 5.55 14.96
CA PHE A 49 -11.87 4.93 16.10
C PHE A 49 -12.86 4.49 17.17
N LYS A 50 -12.60 3.31 17.75
CA LYS A 50 -13.23 2.90 19.02
C LYS A 50 -12.27 3.23 20.14
N ILE A 51 -12.73 4.05 21.08
CA ILE A 51 -11.95 4.57 22.20
C ILE A 51 -12.52 4.01 23.50
#